data_AF-A0A2V7YPH7-F1
#
_entry.id   AF-A0A2V7YPH7-F1
#
_cell.length_a   1.000
_cell.length_b   1.000
_cell.length_c   1.000
_cell.angle_alpha   90.00
_cell.angle_beta   90.00
_cell.angle_gamma   90.00
#
_symmetry.space_group_name_H-M   'P 1'
#
loop_
_entity.id
_entity.type
_entity.pdbx_description
1 polymer ?
#
loop_
_entity_poly.entity_id
_entity_poly.type
_entity_poly.pdbx_seq_one_letter_code
_entity_poly.pdbx_strand_id
1 'polypeptide(L)'
;MTGSFPGGGSPAATMAAEPDLRGTILPGNRWGNQPGERCHSTEEVRTLDDADRNDPESRLALVLLRSSRLWDQADLARAADIAPSQLSVYERGQRATPRKVLERAAEAAGFPVYLLDPLLSALRSFRAAAQGRLRSDRAFAAALATEMIALSQGAVDHVLAQAGSKPEPVDAEELWAHLEGCTAAERRMLVEDLEEYWNGDLCLRVATESLGKAADDPEALELAELAVLIADLLPD
;
A
#
# COMPACT_ATOMS: atom_id res chain seq x y z
N MET A 1 -54.54 -3.93 7.49
CA MET A 1 -53.74 -5.09 7.06
C MET A 1 -52.52 -5.16 7.97
N THR A 2 -52.61 -5.98 9.01
CA THR A 2 -51.60 -6.15 10.06
C THR A 2 -50.88 -7.47 9.82
N GLY A 3 -49.61 -7.41 9.42
CA GLY A 3 -48.77 -8.59 9.17
C GLY A 3 -47.94 -8.94 10.40
N SER A 4 -48.32 -10.05 11.06
CA SER A 4 -47.52 -10.76 12.06
C SER A 4 -46.36 -11.49 11.40
N PHE A 5 -45.14 -11.30 11.92
CA PHE A 5 -44.00 -12.17 11.64
C PHE A 5 -43.74 -13.09 12.84
N PRO A 6 -43.72 -14.43 12.67
CA PRO A 6 -43.35 -15.36 13.72
C PRO A 6 -41.84 -15.54 13.78
N GLY A 7 -41.30 -15.58 15.00
CA GLY A 7 -39.92 -15.89 15.28
C GLY A 7 -39.58 -17.36 15.06
N GLY A 8 -38.39 -17.60 14.50
CA GLY A 8 -37.57 -18.78 14.71
C GLY A 8 -36.21 -18.27 15.21
N GLY A 9 -35.62 -18.76 16.28
CA GLY A 9 -35.48 -20.16 16.67
C GLY A 9 -34.00 -20.50 16.55
N SER A 10 -33.17 -19.97 17.47
CA SER A 10 -31.74 -20.28 17.53
C SER A 10 -31.52 -21.69 18.06
N PRO A 11 -30.83 -22.58 17.33
CA PRO A 11 -30.38 -23.84 17.89
C PRO A 11 -29.12 -23.62 18.74
N ALA A 12 -29.17 -24.13 19.96
CA ALA A 12 -28.06 -24.24 20.89
C ALA A 12 -26.95 -25.12 20.27
N ALA A 13 -25.77 -24.55 20.08
CA ALA A 13 -24.57 -25.31 19.71
C ALA A 13 -24.06 -26.06 20.95
N THR A 14 -24.07 -27.39 20.81
CA THR A 14 -23.56 -28.39 21.73
C THR A 14 -22.08 -28.18 22.04
N MET A 15 -21.76 -28.05 23.33
CA MET A 15 -20.39 -28.10 23.86
C MET A 15 -19.76 -29.46 23.55
N ALA A 16 -18.69 -29.45 22.77
CA ALA A 16 -17.78 -30.58 22.62
C ALA A 16 -16.69 -30.50 23.69
N ALA A 17 -16.47 -31.63 24.35
CA ALA A 17 -15.61 -31.83 25.50
C ALA A 17 -14.12 -31.58 25.22
N GLU A 18 -13.46 -30.94 26.19
CA GLU A 18 -12.01 -30.87 26.32
C GLU A 18 -11.43 -32.27 26.61
N PRO A 19 -10.39 -32.73 25.90
CA PRO A 19 -9.57 -33.84 26.36
C PRO A 19 -8.54 -33.35 27.40
N ASP A 20 -8.74 -33.83 28.62
CA ASP A 20 -7.82 -33.81 29.76
C ASP A 20 -6.50 -34.52 29.40
N LEU A 21 -5.45 -33.74 29.08
CA LEU A 21 -4.08 -34.25 28.93
C LEU A 21 -3.35 -34.16 30.28
N ARG A 22 -3.71 -35.09 31.17
CA ARG A 22 -2.88 -35.52 32.30
C ARG A 22 -1.76 -36.44 31.82
N GLY A 23 -0.53 -36.07 32.15
CA GLY A 23 0.68 -36.90 32.00
C GLY A 23 1.74 -36.15 31.17
N THR A 24 2.95 -35.87 31.63
CA THR A 24 3.81 -36.69 32.47
C THR A 24 4.88 -35.79 33.09
N ILE A 25 4.96 -35.77 34.42
CA ILE A 25 6.08 -35.20 35.16
C ILE A 25 7.27 -36.14 34.94
N LEU A 26 8.27 -35.71 34.17
CA LEU A 26 9.59 -36.35 34.14
C LEU A 26 10.42 -35.81 35.31
N PRO A 27 10.90 -36.67 36.24
CA PRO A 27 11.87 -36.28 37.24
C PRO A 27 13.28 -36.42 36.67
N GLY A 28 14.09 -35.38 36.89
CA GLY A 28 15.54 -35.50 36.87
C GLY A 28 16.19 -35.02 35.57
N ASN A 29 16.70 -33.80 35.62
CA ASN A 29 18.07 -33.54 35.21
C ASN A 29 18.64 -32.40 36.06
N ARG A 30 19.24 -32.86 37.16
CA ARG A 30 20.08 -32.13 38.10
C ARG A 30 21.36 -31.71 37.39
N TRP A 31 21.32 -30.62 36.64
CA TRP A 31 22.54 -29.97 36.14
C TRP A 31 23.15 -29.18 37.29
N GLY A 32 24.37 -29.60 37.66
CA GLY A 32 25.10 -29.08 38.80
C GLY A 32 25.39 -27.60 38.66
N ASN A 33 25.18 -26.90 39.78
CA ASN A 33 25.84 -25.65 40.09
C ASN A 33 27.35 -25.86 40.01
N GLN A 34 28.00 -25.34 38.97
CA GLN A 34 29.42 -24.99 39.04
C GLN A 34 29.53 -23.52 39.45
N PRO A 35 30.00 -23.22 40.67
CA PRO A 35 30.39 -21.88 41.07
C PRO A 35 31.82 -21.64 40.57
N GLY A 36 31.95 -21.24 39.31
CA GLY A 36 33.23 -20.85 38.71
C GLY A 36 33.18 -19.40 38.26
N GLU A 37 33.84 -18.54 39.02
CA GLU A 37 34.47 -17.30 38.53
C GLU A 37 33.53 -16.22 37.97
N ARG A 38 33.02 -15.40 38.91
CA ARG A 38 32.59 -14.03 38.63
C ARG A 38 33.80 -13.19 38.19
N CYS A 39 34.11 -13.23 36.89
CA CYS A 39 34.83 -12.15 36.24
C CYS A 39 33.90 -10.93 36.20
N HIS A 40 34.02 -10.07 37.21
CA HIS A 40 33.55 -8.69 37.16
C HIS A 40 34.28 -7.96 36.03
N SER A 41 33.77 -8.15 34.81
CA SER A 41 34.05 -7.28 33.69
C SER A 41 33.19 -6.04 33.91
N THR A 42 33.76 -5.08 34.62
CA THR A 42 33.18 -3.76 34.85
C THR A 42 32.83 -3.14 33.50
N GLU A 43 31.53 -3.18 33.19
CA GLU A 43 30.73 -2.02 32.76
C GLU A 43 31.51 -0.82 32.21
N GLU A 44 32.19 -1.01 31.08
CA GLU A 44 32.40 0.07 30.09
C GLU A 44 31.55 -0.24 28.84
N VAL A 45 30.27 -0.58 29.06
CA VAL A 45 29.28 -0.57 27.99
C VAL A 45 28.83 0.87 27.80
N ARG A 46 29.65 1.60 27.05
CA ARG A 46 29.27 2.59 26.03
C ARG A 46 27.94 3.31 26.29
N THR A 47 28.01 4.42 27.00
CA THR A 47 27.02 5.51 27.05
C THR A 47 26.91 6.28 25.71
N LEU A 48 27.07 5.60 24.58
CA LEU A 48 27.14 6.20 23.24
C LEU A 48 25.82 6.12 22.45
N ASP A 49 24.74 5.54 22.98
CA ASP A 49 23.73 4.92 22.10
C ASP A 49 22.27 5.33 22.32
N ASP A 50 21.95 6.27 23.22
CA ASP A 50 20.53 6.69 23.41
C ASP A 50 20.04 7.66 22.33
N ALA A 51 20.93 8.42 21.68
CA ALA A 51 20.57 9.28 20.56
C ALA A 51 20.30 8.46 19.27
N ASP A 52 20.95 7.30 19.12
CA ASP A 52 20.78 6.42 17.95
C ASP A 52 19.57 5.48 18.13
N ARG A 53 19.18 5.17 19.38
CA ARG A 53 18.04 4.27 19.68
C ARG A 53 16.68 4.79 19.24
N ASN A 54 16.55 6.09 18.97
CA ASN A 54 15.29 6.70 18.60
C ASN A 54 15.50 7.56 17.36
N ASP A 55 15.44 6.93 16.20
CA ASP A 55 15.41 7.58 14.89
C ASP A 55 13.95 7.81 14.48
N PRO A 56 13.36 8.97 14.81
CA PRO A 56 11.96 9.25 14.52
C PRO A 56 11.71 9.46 13.03
N GLU A 57 12.72 9.85 12.25
CA GLU A 57 12.61 9.98 10.80
C GLU A 57 12.33 8.62 10.16
N SER A 58 13.12 7.60 10.52
CA SER A 58 12.90 6.23 10.06
C SER A 58 11.54 5.67 10.46
N ARG A 59 11.09 5.96 11.70
CA ARG A 59 9.75 5.57 12.16
C ARG A 59 8.65 6.22 11.34
N LEU A 60 8.75 7.52 11.08
CA LEU A 60 7.77 8.25 10.26
C LEU A 60 7.76 7.73 8.82
N ALA A 61 8.92 7.38 8.26
CA ALA A 61 9.01 6.77 6.94
C ALA A 61 8.26 5.43 6.87
N LEU A 62 8.39 4.54 7.86
CA LEU A 62 7.62 3.29 7.90
C LEU A 62 6.11 3.54 7.91
N VAL A 63 5.64 4.49 8.70
CA VAL A 63 4.21 4.84 8.77
C VAL A 63 3.72 5.39 7.42
N LEU A 64 4.50 6.25 6.76
CA LEU A 64 4.15 6.79 5.45
C LEU A 64 4.09 5.71 4.36
N LEU A 65 5.10 4.83 4.31
CA LEU A 65 5.15 3.72 3.36
C LEU A 65 3.93 2.81 3.54
N ARG A 66 3.55 2.50 4.78
CA ARG A 66 2.36 1.73 5.10
C ARG A 66 1.07 2.43 4.67
N SER A 67 0.93 3.72 4.99
CA SER A 67 -0.26 4.51 4.63
C SER A 67 -0.43 4.68 3.12
N SER A 68 0.66 4.70 2.34
CA SER A 68 0.60 4.86 0.88
C SER A 68 -0.16 3.73 0.15
N ARG A 69 -0.24 2.54 0.76
CA ARG A 69 -0.96 1.38 0.24
C ARG A 69 -2.21 1.03 1.04
N LEU A 70 -2.60 1.90 1.99
CA LEU A 70 -3.68 1.66 2.95
C LEU A 70 -3.52 0.34 3.75
N TRP A 71 -2.26 -0.06 3.98
CA TRP A 71 -1.96 -1.31 4.67
C TRP A 71 -2.06 -1.17 6.19
N ASP A 72 -2.45 -2.27 6.83
CA ASP A 72 -2.26 -2.41 8.26
C ASP A 72 -0.81 -2.86 8.58
N GLN A 73 -0.50 -2.99 9.87
CA GLN A 73 0.85 -3.37 10.30
C GLN A 73 1.20 -4.81 9.88
N ALA A 74 0.24 -5.72 9.85
CA ALA A 74 0.45 -7.11 9.46
C ALA A 74 0.69 -7.23 7.95
N ASP A 75 0.01 -6.43 7.14
CA ASP A 75 0.18 -6.38 5.69
C ASP A 75 1.57 -5.87 5.31
N LEU A 76 2.03 -4.76 5.91
CA LEU A 76 3.39 -4.28 5.66
C LEU A 76 4.44 -5.30 6.12
N ALA A 77 4.26 -5.90 7.30
CA ALA A 77 5.17 -6.91 7.82
C ALA A 77 5.29 -8.11 6.86
N ARG A 78 4.15 -8.59 6.34
CA ARG A 78 4.09 -9.69 5.38
C ARG A 78 4.76 -9.31 4.06
N ALA A 79 4.42 -8.14 3.51
CA ALA A 79 4.92 -7.70 2.21
C ALA A 79 6.44 -7.41 2.21
N ALA A 80 6.96 -6.90 3.33
CA ALA A 80 8.38 -6.57 3.48
C ALA A 80 9.24 -7.70 4.07
N ASP A 81 8.66 -8.88 4.31
CA ASP A 81 9.31 -10.02 4.98
C ASP A 81 9.97 -9.62 6.31
N ILE A 82 9.17 -8.99 7.18
CA ILE A 82 9.56 -8.56 8.53
C ILE A 82 8.63 -9.23 9.54
N ALA A 83 9.17 -9.73 10.65
CA ALA A 83 8.33 -10.26 11.71
C ALA A 83 7.40 -9.14 12.28
N PRO A 84 6.08 -9.36 12.41
CA PRO A 84 5.15 -8.33 12.91
C PRO A 84 5.55 -7.77 14.28
N SER A 85 6.11 -8.60 15.15
CA SER A 85 6.63 -8.19 16.46
C SER A 85 7.82 -7.23 16.35
N GLN A 86 8.72 -7.44 15.39
CA GLN A 86 9.84 -6.52 15.13
C GLN A 86 9.34 -5.20 14.55
N LEU A 87 8.40 -5.24 13.59
CA LEU A 87 7.82 -4.03 13.03
C LEU A 87 7.14 -3.17 14.12
N SER A 88 6.46 -3.80 15.09
CA SER A 88 5.85 -3.08 16.22
C SER A 88 6.88 -2.36 17.09
N VAL A 89 8.05 -2.96 17.29
CA VAL A 89 9.13 -2.35 18.07
C VAL A 89 9.69 -1.12 17.32
N TYR A 90 9.84 -1.21 16.00
CA TYR A 90 10.28 -0.11 15.15
C TYR A 90 9.25 1.04 15.09
N GLU A 91 7.99 0.73 14.81
CA GLU A 91 6.91 1.73 14.73
C GLU A 91 6.65 2.44 16.07
N ARG A 92 6.90 1.78 17.21
CA ARG A 92 6.81 2.44 18.53
C ARG A 92 8.05 3.27 18.87
N GLY A 93 9.14 3.16 18.10
CA GLY A 93 10.42 3.80 18.41
C GLY A 93 11.10 3.19 19.63
N GLN A 94 10.80 1.91 19.94
CA GLN A 94 11.48 1.17 21.00
C GLN A 94 12.87 0.68 20.56
N ARG A 95 13.12 0.64 19.25
CA ARG A 95 14.41 0.34 18.64
C ARG A 95 14.57 1.15 17.36
N ALA A 96 15.79 1.57 17.07
CA ALA A 96 16.16 2.15 15.79
C ALA A 96 15.81 1.19 14.65
N THR A 97 15.25 1.72 13.56
CA THR A 97 14.92 0.92 12.38
C THR A 97 16.17 0.75 11.54
N PRO A 98 16.68 -0.47 11.33
CA PRO A 98 17.83 -0.67 10.46
C PRO A 98 17.54 -0.22 9.03
N ARG A 99 18.52 0.38 8.33
CA ARG A 99 18.34 0.84 6.94
C ARG A 99 17.77 -0.25 6.01
N LYS A 100 18.27 -1.48 6.11
CA LYS A 100 17.75 -2.64 5.35
C LYS A 100 16.28 -2.97 5.60
N VAL A 101 15.73 -2.56 6.75
CA VAL A 101 14.30 -2.73 7.06
C VAL A 101 13.49 -1.67 6.34
N LEU A 102 13.97 -0.42 6.30
CA LEU A 102 13.33 0.65 5.50
C LEU A 102 13.35 0.35 4.01
N GLU A 103 14.47 -0.15 3.47
CA GLU A 103 14.61 -0.49 2.06
C GLU A 103 13.59 -1.57 1.66
N ARG A 104 13.47 -2.64 2.45
CA ARG A 104 12.45 -3.68 2.23
C ARG A 104 11.02 -3.16 2.33
N ALA A 105 10.74 -2.28 3.30
CA ALA A 105 9.43 -1.65 3.41
C ALA A 105 9.11 -0.74 2.21
N ALA A 106 10.12 -0.04 1.69
CA ALA A 106 9.98 0.81 0.51
C ALA A 106 9.69 -0.02 -0.74
N GLU A 107 10.50 -1.06 -0.99
CA GLU A 107 10.28 -2.01 -2.08
C GLU A 107 8.89 -2.64 -2.02
N ALA A 108 8.47 -3.11 -0.84
CA ALA A 108 7.14 -3.67 -0.63
C ALA A 108 6.03 -2.67 -0.97
N ALA A 109 6.18 -1.40 -0.57
CA ALA A 109 5.22 -0.35 -0.90
C ALA A 109 5.30 0.11 -2.38
N GLY A 110 6.26 -0.40 -3.17
CA GLY A 110 6.56 0.09 -4.52
C GLY A 110 7.15 1.51 -4.52
N PHE A 111 7.76 1.94 -3.42
CA PHE A 111 8.46 3.20 -3.31
C PHE A 111 9.92 3.02 -3.74
N PRO A 112 10.44 3.84 -4.67
CA PRO A 112 11.82 3.68 -5.15
C PRO A 112 12.83 3.88 -4.03
N VAL A 113 13.70 2.88 -3.81
CA VAL A 113 14.68 2.86 -2.72
C VAL A 113 15.61 4.08 -2.74
N TYR A 114 15.99 4.57 -3.92
CA TYR A 114 16.85 5.75 -4.06
C TYR A 114 16.19 7.06 -3.59
N LEU A 115 14.86 7.10 -3.44
CA LEU A 115 14.12 8.25 -2.89
C LEU A 115 14.00 8.22 -1.36
N LEU A 116 14.50 7.17 -0.69
CA LEU A 116 14.46 7.09 0.76
C LEU A 116 15.29 8.17 1.44
N ASP A 117 16.47 8.50 0.91
CA ASP A 117 17.33 9.52 1.53
C ASP A 117 16.74 10.93 1.45
N PRO A 118 16.21 11.39 0.29
CA PRO A 118 15.43 12.61 0.21
C PRO A 118 14.21 12.62 1.14
N LEU A 119 13.48 11.50 1.24
CA LEU A 119 12.34 11.38 2.15
C LEU A 119 12.75 11.57 3.61
N LEU A 120 13.81 10.90 4.06
CA LEU A 120 14.33 11.03 5.41
C LEU A 120 14.85 12.46 5.68
N SER A 121 15.49 13.11 4.70
CA SER A 121 15.91 14.51 4.77
C SER A 121 14.72 15.45 4.95
N ALA A 122 13.66 15.26 4.17
CA ALA A 122 12.43 16.03 4.26
C ALA A 122 11.73 15.84 5.62
N LEU A 123 11.65 14.61 6.13
CA LEU A 123 11.07 14.32 7.45
C LEU A 123 11.87 14.97 8.60
N ARG A 124 13.20 14.91 8.52
CA ARG A 124 14.08 15.58 9.49
C ARG A 124 13.84 17.08 9.52
N SER A 125 13.77 17.67 8.33
CA SER A 125 13.48 19.09 8.14
C SER A 125 12.12 19.44 8.74
N PHE A 126 11.06 18.75 8.32
CA PHE A 126 9.71 18.94 8.83
C PHE A 126 9.64 18.89 10.36
N ARG A 127 10.27 17.88 10.98
CA ARG A 127 10.32 17.73 12.43
C ARG A 127 11.04 18.89 13.12
N ALA A 128 12.18 19.31 12.58
CA ALA A 128 12.93 20.44 13.14
C ALA A 128 12.10 21.73 13.16
N ALA A 129 11.30 21.96 12.12
CA ALA A 129 10.41 23.12 12.05
C ALA A 129 9.21 23.00 13.00
N ALA A 130 8.57 21.84 13.07
CA ALA A 130 7.47 21.58 14.00
C ALA A 130 7.87 21.80 15.47
N GLN A 131 9.15 21.60 15.81
CA GLN A 131 9.70 21.85 17.15
C GLN A 131 10.07 23.32 17.42
N GLY A 132 9.83 24.24 16.47
CA GLY A 132 10.18 25.66 16.60
C GLY A 132 11.68 25.91 16.73
N ARG A 133 12.52 24.93 16.38
CA ARG A 133 13.99 25.02 16.52
C ARG A 133 14.66 25.81 15.40
N LEU A 134 13.91 26.19 14.37
CA LEU A 134 14.39 26.98 13.25
C LEU A 134 13.87 28.41 13.36
N ARG A 135 14.69 29.31 13.89
CA ARG A 135 14.40 30.77 13.94
C ARG A 135 14.59 31.48 12.60
N SER A 136 14.58 30.74 11.49
CA SER A 136 14.79 31.24 10.13
C SER A 136 13.85 30.54 9.16
N ASP A 137 12.55 30.83 9.31
CA ASP A 137 11.44 30.26 8.52
C ASP A 137 11.73 30.20 7.02
N ARG A 138 12.38 31.22 6.47
CA ARG A 138 12.64 31.31 5.03
C ARG A 138 13.72 30.35 4.52
N ALA A 139 14.83 30.21 5.26
CA ALA A 139 15.91 29.29 4.87
C ALA A 139 15.45 27.83 5.01
N PHE A 140 14.63 27.56 6.02
CA PHE A 140 13.99 26.27 6.20
C PHE A 140 12.99 25.94 5.08
N ALA A 141 12.07 26.87 4.78
CA ALA A 141 11.09 26.68 3.71
C ALA A 141 11.77 26.44 2.36
N ALA A 142 12.88 27.13 2.08
CA ALA A 142 13.66 26.90 0.87
C ALA A 142 14.31 25.50 0.85
N ALA A 143 14.88 25.05 1.97
CA ALA A 143 15.47 23.71 2.07
C ALA A 143 14.39 22.62 1.91
N LEU A 144 13.27 22.72 2.63
CA LEU A 144 12.16 21.79 2.50
C LEU A 144 11.57 21.78 1.08
N ALA A 145 11.38 22.95 0.47
CA ALA A 145 10.91 23.04 -0.91
C ALA A 145 11.86 22.35 -1.89
N THR A 146 13.18 22.51 -1.70
CA THR A 146 14.19 21.85 -2.54
C THR A 146 14.10 20.33 -2.44
N GLU A 147 13.97 19.79 -1.22
CA GLU A 147 13.82 18.36 -0.98
C GLU A 147 12.50 17.80 -1.54
N MET A 148 11.41 18.54 -1.36
CA MET A 148 10.11 18.17 -1.93
C MET A 148 10.11 18.19 -3.46
N ILE A 149 10.75 19.19 -4.07
CA ILE A 149 10.92 19.25 -5.54
C ILE A 149 11.71 18.03 -6.03
N ALA A 150 12.83 17.69 -5.36
CA ALA A 150 13.63 16.52 -5.73
C ALA A 150 12.83 15.21 -5.60
N LEU A 151 12.04 15.07 -4.53
CA LEU A 151 11.13 13.94 -4.35
C LEU A 151 10.06 13.87 -5.44
N SER A 152 9.42 14.99 -5.75
CA SER A 152 8.40 15.07 -6.80
C SER A 152 8.97 14.76 -8.18
N GLN A 153 10.15 15.27 -8.51
CA GLN A 153 10.84 14.98 -9.77
C GLN A 153 11.14 13.49 -9.88
N GLY A 154 11.75 12.89 -8.86
CA GLY A 154 12.05 11.46 -8.87
C GLY A 154 10.79 10.57 -8.92
N ALA A 155 9.70 11.00 -8.30
CA ALA A 155 8.41 10.30 -8.40
C ALA A 155 7.83 10.37 -9.82
N VAL A 156 7.87 11.56 -10.46
CA VAL A 156 7.44 11.74 -11.85
C VAL A 156 8.30 10.92 -12.79
N ASP A 157 9.63 10.97 -12.66
CA ASP A 157 10.56 10.18 -13.48
C ASP A 157 10.31 8.68 -13.32
N HIS A 158 10.00 8.23 -12.09
CA HIS A 158 9.66 6.83 -11.85
C HIS A 158 8.36 6.42 -12.54
N VAL A 159 7.31 7.24 -12.44
CA VAL A 159 6.03 6.98 -13.11
C VAL A 159 6.20 7.01 -14.63
N LEU A 160 6.94 7.98 -15.17
CA LEU A 160 7.23 8.06 -16.61
C LEU A 160 8.09 6.87 -17.09
N ALA A 161 9.05 6.41 -16.29
CA ALA A 161 9.83 5.23 -16.61
C ALA A 161 8.97 3.95 -16.62
N GLN A 162 7.95 3.87 -15.75
CA GLN A 162 6.96 2.79 -15.78
C GLN A 162 6.00 2.94 -16.97
N ALA A 163 5.49 4.13 -17.25
CA ALA A 163 4.61 4.39 -18.39
C ALA A 163 5.32 4.21 -19.75
N GLY A 164 6.64 4.35 -19.78
CA GLY A 164 7.48 4.04 -20.95
C GLY A 164 7.54 2.56 -21.30
N SER A 165 7.12 1.64 -20.41
CA SER A 165 6.81 0.29 -20.83
C SER A 165 5.54 0.37 -21.67
N LYS A 166 5.68 0.19 -22.99
CA LYS A 166 4.56 0.14 -23.93
C LYS A 166 3.44 -0.68 -23.29
N PRO A 167 2.27 -0.09 -22.98
CA PRO A 167 1.20 -0.82 -22.33
C PRO A 167 0.94 -2.06 -23.17
N GLU A 168 0.94 -3.22 -22.52
CA GLU A 168 0.50 -4.44 -23.18
C GLU A 168 -0.91 -4.16 -23.71
N PRO A 169 -1.18 -4.41 -24.99
CA PRO A 169 -2.48 -4.08 -25.57
C PRO A 169 -3.56 -4.75 -24.72
N VAL A 170 -4.39 -3.94 -24.06
CA VAL A 170 -5.49 -4.44 -23.23
C VAL A 170 -6.47 -5.14 -24.15
N ASP A 171 -6.91 -6.33 -23.75
CA ASP A 171 -7.87 -7.12 -24.52
C ASP A 171 -9.19 -6.34 -24.66
N ALA A 172 -9.67 -6.20 -25.91
CA ALA A 172 -10.90 -5.48 -26.21
C ALA A 172 -12.12 -6.11 -25.51
N GLU A 173 -12.10 -7.42 -25.24
CA GLU A 173 -13.18 -8.08 -24.51
C GLU A 173 -13.20 -7.68 -23.02
N GLU A 174 -12.03 -7.46 -22.40
CA GLU A 174 -11.96 -6.98 -21.01
C GLU A 174 -12.46 -5.54 -20.89
N LEU A 175 -12.05 -4.67 -21.82
CA LEU A 175 -12.53 -3.28 -21.89
C LEU A 175 -14.04 -3.23 -22.11
N TRP A 176 -14.57 -4.08 -23.00
CA TRP A 176 -16.01 -4.18 -23.24
C TRP A 176 -16.76 -4.66 -22.00
N ALA A 177 -16.29 -5.71 -21.33
CA ALA A 177 -16.92 -6.22 -20.10
C ALA A 177 -17.00 -5.14 -19.01
N HIS A 178 -15.99 -4.26 -18.94
CA HIS A 178 -16.03 -3.11 -18.05
C HIS A 178 -17.09 -2.08 -18.49
N LEU A 179 -17.11 -1.68 -19.77
CA LEU A 179 -18.08 -0.72 -20.28
C LEU A 179 -19.52 -1.21 -20.18
N GLU A 180 -19.77 -2.51 -20.39
CA GLU A 180 -21.11 -3.10 -20.32
C GLU A 180 -21.75 -2.87 -18.94
N GLY A 181 -20.97 -2.93 -17.87
CA GLY A 181 -21.41 -2.66 -16.50
C GLY A 181 -21.65 -1.19 -16.16
N CYS A 182 -21.22 -0.26 -17.02
CA CYS A 182 -21.37 1.19 -16.83
C CYS A 182 -22.66 1.73 -17.44
N THR A 183 -23.13 2.85 -16.90
CA THR A 183 -24.19 3.66 -17.52
C THR A 183 -23.70 4.35 -18.80
N ALA A 184 -24.63 4.76 -19.67
CA ALA A 184 -24.35 5.55 -20.87
C ALA A 184 -23.37 6.72 -20.66
N ALA A 185 -23.64 7.56 -19.65
CA ALA A 185 -22.81 8.72 -19.32
C ALA A 185 -21.40 8.31 -18.86
N GLU A 186 -21.30 7.25 -18.06
CA GLU A 186 -20.01 6.71 -17.61
C GLU A 186 -19.21 6.10 -18.76
N ARG A 187 -19.85 5.33 -19.64
CA ARG A 187 -19.20 4.77 -20.84
C ARG A 187 -18.57 5.88 -21.69
N ARG A 188 -19.32 6.96 -21.92
CA ARG A 188 -18.84 8.11 -22.68
C ARG A 188 -17.65 8.80 -22.01
N MET A 189 -17.76 9.10 -20.72
CA MET A 189 -16.69 9.73 -19.94
C MET A 189 -15.41 8.87 -19.95
N LEU A 190 -15.51 7.56 -19.77
CA LEU A 190 -14.36 6.65 -19.82
C LEU A 190 -13.66 6.69 -21.19
N VAL A 191 -14.43 6.65 -22.28
CA VAL A 191 -13.87 6.74 -23.64
C VAL A 191 -13.23 8.10 -23.90
N GLU A 192 -13.79 9.21 -23.40
CA GLU A 192 -13.24 10.55 -23.61
C GLU A 192 -11.94 10.80 -22.80
N ASP A 193 -11.87 10.29 -21.57
CA ASP A 193 -10.79 10.62 -20.63
C ASP A 193 -9.61 9.62 -20.63
N LEU A 194 -9.80 8.40 -21.13
CA LEU A 194 -8.82 7.31 -21.01
C LEU A 194 -8.43 6.72 -22.37
N GLU A 195 -7.15 6.89 -22.73
CA GLU A 195 -6.58 6.42 -24.02
C GLU A 195 -6.65 4.90 -24.20
N GLU A 196 -6.76 4.12 -23.12
CA GLU A 196 -6.88 2.65 -23.17
C GLU A 196 -8.14 2.17 -23.92
N TYR A 197 -9.18 3.01 -23.98
CA TYR A 197 -10.41 2.73 -24.72
C TYR A 197 -10.33 3.12 -26.19
N TRP A 198 -9.27 3.79 -26.64
CA TRP A 198 -9.06 4.17 -28.04
C TRP A 198 -8.49 2.98 -28.80
N ASN A 199 -9.29 1.92 -28.90
CA ASN A 199 -8.91 0.64 -29.45
C ASN A 199 -9.84 0.25 -30.60
N GLY A 200 -9.27 -0.06 -31.77
CA GLY A 200 -10.04 -0.42 -32.97
C GLY A 200 -10.86 -1.70 -32.80
N ASP A 201 -10.35 -2.69 -32.07
CA ASP A 201 -11.08 -3.93 -31.79
C ASP A 201 -12.26 -3.65 -30.85
N LEU A 202 -12.09 -2.76 -29.87
CA LEU A 202 -13.19 -2.30 -29.03
C LEU A 202 -14.25 -1.54 -29.84
N CYS A 203 -13.85 -0.65 -30.75
CA CYS A 203 -14.77 0.05 -31.65
C CYS A 203 -15.63 -0.95 -32.44
N LEU A 204 -15.02 -1.99 -33.01
CA LEU A 204 -15.73 -3.04 -33.75
C LEU A 204 -16.66 -3.85 -32.84
N ARG A 205 -16.23 -4.15 -31.61
CA ARG A 205 -17.04 -4.86 -30.62
C ARG A 205 -18.29 -4.06 -30.24
N VAL A 206 -18.14 -2.78 -29.91
CA VAL A 206 -19.23 -1.86 -29.54
C VAL A 206 -20.21 -1.70 -30.71
N ALA A 207 -19.71 -1.54 -31.94
CA ALA A 207 -20.54 -1.47 -33.14
C ALA A 207 -21.34 -2.76 -33.38
N THR A 208 -20.71 -3.92 -33.12
CA THR A 208 -21.38 -5.23 -33.23
C THR A 208 -22.52 -5.38 -32.23
N GLU A 209 -22.32 -4.92 -30.99
CA GLU A 209 -23.36 -4.94 -29.95
C GLU A 209 -24.52 -3.99 -30.26
N SER A 210 -24.22 -2.80 -30.80
CA SER A 210 -25.25 -1.89 -31.31
C SER A 210 -26.13 -2.56 -32.39
N LEU A 211 -25.52 -3.27 -33.34
CA LEU A 211 -26.24 -4.00 -34.40
C LEU A 211 -27.04 -5.21 -33.89
N GLY A 212 -26.64 -5.80 -32.77
CA GLY A 212 -27.34 -6.92 -32.13
C GLY A 212 -28.66 -6.52 -31.46
N LYS A 213 -28.85 -5.23 -31.17
CA LYS A 213 -30.04 -4.69 -30.51
C LYS A 213 -31.14 -4.34 -31.51
N ALA A 214 -32.37 -4.21 -31.01
CA ALA A 214 -33.50 -3.79 -31.84
C ALA A 214 -33.33 -2.33 -32.30
N ALA A 215 -33.76 -2.00 -33.52
CA ALA A 215 -33.58 -0.66 -34.08
C ALA A 215 -34.26 0.46 -33.26
N ASP A 216 -35.29 0.13 -32.48
CA ASP A 216 -36.01 1.09 -31.61
C ASP A 216 -35.50 1.09 -30.16
N ASP A 217 -34.45 0.32 -29.84
CA ASP A 217 -33.82 0.31 -28.52
C ASP A 217 -32.94 1.57 -28.38
N PRO A 218 -33.21 2.47 -27.41
CA PRO A 218 -32.36 3.64 -27.18
C PRO A 218 -30.89 3.27 -26.91
N GLU A 219 -30.64 2.09 -26.33
CA GLU A 219 -29.27 1.64 -26.09
C GLU A 219 -28.52 1.30 -27.39
N ALA A 220 -29.22 0.91 -28.47
CA ALA A 220 -28.59 0.64 -29.76
C ALA A 220 -27.96 1.91 -30.35
N LEU A 221 -28.68 3.03 -30.29
CA LEU A 221 -28.21 4.33 -30.76
C LEU A 221 -27.02 4.83 -29.93
N GLU A 222 -27.14 4.75 -28.60
CA GLU A 222 -26.07 5.11 -27.65
C GLU A 222 -24.77 4.35 -27.95
N LEU A 223 -24.85 3.03 -28.17
CA LEU A 223 -23.68 2.21 -28.52
C LEU A 223 -23.11 2.56 -29.90
N ALA A 224 -23.96 2.89 -30.88
CA ALA A 224 -23.49 3.34 -32.19
C ALA A 224 -22.71 4.67 -32.09
N GLU A 225 -23.23 5.62 -31.33
CA GLU A 225 -22.56 6.90 -31.07
C GLU A 225 -21.25 6.71 -30.32
N LEU A 226 -21.22 5.78 -29.35
CA LEU A 226 -19.99 5.43 -28.63
C LEU A 226 -18.95 4.81 -29.56
N ALA A 227 -19.34 3.93 -30.48
CA ALA A 227 -18.41 3.35 -31.46
C ALA A 227 -17.81 4.42 -32.39
N VAL A 228 -18.63 5.37 -32.86
CA VAL A 228 -18.14 6.52 -33.64
C VAL A 228 -17.17 7.37 -32.83
N LEU A 229 -17.48 7.63 -31.56
CA LEU A 229 -16.60 8.38 -30.67
C LEU A 229 -15.23 7.69 -30.49
N ILE A 230 -15.21 6.37 -30.30
CA ILE A 230 -13.95 5.61 -30.21
C ILE A 230 -13.18 5.74 -31.53
N ALA A 231 -13.84 5.59 -32.68
CA ALA A 231 -13.20 5.71 -33.98
C ALA A 231 -12.57 7.08 -34.23
N ASP A 232 -13.23 8.16 -33.78
CA ASP A 232 -12.74 9.54 -33.92
C ASP A 232 -11.54 9.83 -33.01
N LEU A 233 -11.33 9.05 -31.95
CA LEU A 233 -10.23 9.18 -30.99
C LEU A 233 -9.03 8.27 -31.32
N LEU A 234 -9.13 7.40 -32.33
CA LEU A 234 -8.02 6.55 -32.75
C LEU A 234 -6.85 7.39 -33.32
N PRO A 235 -5.60 7.12 -32.91
CA PRO A 235 -4.44 7.79 -33.49
C PRO A 235 -4.23 7.38 -34.96
N ASP A 236 -3.92 8.36 -35.82
CA ASP A 236 -3.57 8.19 -37.24
C ASP A 236 -2.34 7.29 -37.48
#